data_AF-A0A841J6V8-F1
#
_entry.id   AF-A0A841J6V8-F1
#
_cell.length_a   1.000
_cell.length_b   1.000
_cell.length_c   1.000
_cell.angle_alpha   90.00
_cell.angle_beta   90.00
_cell.angle_gamma   90.00
#
_symmetry.space_group_name_H-M   'P 1'
#
loop_
_entity.id
_entity.type
_entity.pdbx_description
1 polymer ?
#
loop_
_entity_poly.entity_id
_entity_poly.type
_entity_poly.pdbx_seq_one_letter_code
_entity_poly.pdbx_strand_id
1 'polypeptide(L)'
;MLHIFVDTNIFLSLYAYTDDNIEELKKLVSLIKNKSLKIYITVIVNQEFNRNRDKKIRESLGNFENFSTALTIPRFMEHHEEAREIRDILKDLQKKRFSLLEKAKSEIVARTLAADGLFRELRDSAGLIGVSDIVDKAARTRVERANPPGKDGSLGDRINWEILLDQVPDKKDVHIISRDKDFSSPWGNDIPNSYLSSEWETIKSGKMYLYPGLKQFVKAHFPDIALASDVEKRLSVKALVDSKSFAQTHNAIAKLAPLSADFTKEDAKELFRALIENYEVNAISGDPDVQDFYESLLKNQWDILSKEEYDAVTGYVEDPLPF
;
A
#
# COMPACT_ATOMS: atom_id res chain seq x y z
N MET A 1 12.45 7.15 6.62
CA MET A 1 12.11 6.37 5.42
C MET A 1 12.17 4.89 5.78
N LEU A 2 11.09 4.16 5.59
CA LEU A 2 11.02 2.72 5.83
C LEU A 2 11.61 1.94 4.65
N HIS A 3 12.19 0.76 4.91
CA HIS A 3 12.78 -0.11 3.90
C HIS A 3 12.00 -1.42 3.84
N ILE A 4 11.37 -1.72 2.70
CA ILE A 4 10.43 -2.83 2.61
C ILE A 4 10.78 -3.80 1.47
N PHE A 5 10.60 -5.09 1.72
CA PHE A 5 10.63 -6.12 0.69
C PHE A 5 9.27 -6.82 0.66
N VAL A 6 8.72 -6.99 -0.53
CA VAL A 6 7.43 -7.65 -0.74
C VAL A 6 7.67 -8.90 -1.56
N ASP A 7 7.31 -10.05 -1.00
CA ASP A 7 7.37 -11.33 -1.66
C ASP A 7 6.39 -11.39 -2.85
N THR A 8 6.80 -12.06 -3.93
CA THR A 8 6.05 -12.24 -5.16
C THR A 8 4.63 -12.75 -4.92
N ASN A 9 4.44 -13.65 -3.96
CA ASN A 9 3.13 -14.22 -3.65
C ASN A 9 2.11 -13.17 -3.16
N ILE A 10 2.57 -12.09 -2.53
CA ILE A 10 1.72 -10.97 -2.14
C ILE A 10 1.18 -10.25 -3.38
N PHE A 11 2.03 -9.99 -4.38
CA PHE A 11 1.59 -9.39 -5.65
C PHE A 11 0.68 -10.32 -6.45
N LEU A 12 0.98 -11.62 -6.49
CA LEU A 12 0.12 -12.60 -7.17
C LEU A 12 -1.26 -12.72 -6.51
N SER A 13 -1.37 -12.47 -5.21
CA SER A 13 -2.66 -12.48 -4.52
C SER A 13 -3.65 -11.42 -5.01
N LEU A 14 -3.20 -10.40 -5.74
CA LEU A 14 -4.05 -9.40 -6.37
C LEU A 14 -5.05 -10.01 -7.37
N TYR A 15 -4.69 -11.13 -8.02
CA TYR A 15 -5.60 -11.82 -8.95
C TYR A 15 -6.71 -12.61 -8.25
N ALA A 16 -6.53 -12.93 -6.96
CA ALA A 16 -7.46 -13.74 -6.18
C ALA A 16 -8.52 -12.91 -5.42
N TYR A 17 -8.55 -11.59 -5.65
CA TYR A 17 -9.52 -10.58 -5.22
C TYR A 17 -9.88 -10.49 -3.73
N THR A 18 -9.48 -9.35 -3.15
CA THR A 18 -10.34 -8.48 -2.33
C THR A 18 -10.02 -7.03 -2.71
N ASP A 19 -11.01 -6.13 -2.73
CA ASP A 19 -10.79 -4.70 -3.02
C ASP A 19 -9.71 -4.09 -2.10
N ASP A 20 -9.67 -4.56 -0.84
CA ASP A 20 -8.66 -4.22 0.15
C ASP A 20 -7.22 -4.33 -0.40
N ASN A 21 -6.87 -5.41 -1.11
CA ASN A 21 -5.48 -5.60 -1.55
C ASN A 21 -5.07 -4.61 -2.66
N ILE A 22 -6.02 -4.21 -3.50
CA ILE A 22 -5.79 -3.21 -4.54
C ILE A 22 -5.55 -1.85 -3.90
N GLU A 23 -6.36 -1.49 -2.92
CA GLU A 23 -6.24 -0.20 -2.23
C GLU A 23 -4.94 -0.11 -1.43
N GLU A 24 -4.57 -1.16 -0.69
CA GLU A 24 -3.29 -1.20 0.02
C GLU A 24 -2.07 -1.07 -0.91
N LEU A 25 -2.15 -1.61 -2.13
CA LEU A 25 -1.08 -1.47 -3.11
C LEU A 25 -0.99 -0.04 -3.68
N LYS A 26 -2.14 0.61 -3.94
CA LYS A 26 -2.16 2.03 -4.34
C LYS A 26 -1.56 2.91 -3.25
N LYS A 27 -1.85 2.64 -1.97
CA LYS A 27 -1.22 3.35 -0.84
C LYS A 27 0.30 3.22 -0.90
N LEU A 28 0.83 2.02 -1.15
CA LEU A 28 2.27 1.83 -1.31
C LEU A 28 2.84 2.67 -2.46
N VAL A 29 2.19 2.71 -3.63
CA VAL A 29 2.66 3.53 -4.77
C VAL A 29 2.78 4.99 -4.37
N SER A 30 1.76 5.55 -3.71
CA SER A 30 1.79 6.92 -3.19
C SER A 30 2.91 7.14 -2.17
N LEU A 31 3.11 6.21 -1.23
CA LEU A 31 4.16 6.28 -0.22
C LEU A 31 5.58 6.19 -0.80
N ILE A 32 5.77 5.45 -1.90
CA ILE A 32 7.03 5.38 -2.65
C ILE A 32 7.31 6.71 -3.34
N LYS A 33 6.33 7.24 -4.11
CA LYS A 33 6.46 8.50 -4.85
C LYS A 33 6.83 9.66 -3.93
N ASN A 34 6.30 9.65 -2.71
CA ASN A 34 6.58 10.67 -1.69
C ASN A 34 7.77 10.34 -0.76
N LYS A 35 8.59 9.34 -1.10
CA LYS A 35 9.83 8.97 -0.37
C LYS A 35 9.63 8.62 1.11
N SER A 36 8.41 8.25 1.51
CA SER A 36 8.11 7.80 2.88
C SER A 36 8.63 6.39 3.12
N LEU A 37 8.64 5.56 2.08
CA LEU A 37 9.26 4.23 2.08
C LEU A 37 10.03 3.97 0.79
N LYS A 38 11.00 3.06 0.86
CA LYS A 38 11.70 2.46 -0.28
C LYS A 38 11.33 0.99 -0.34
N ILE A 39 10.72 0.57 -1.43
CA ILE A 39 10.48 -0.85 -1.74
C ILE A 39 11.62 -1.41 -2.58
N TYR A 40 12.08 -2.62 -2.26
CA TYR A 40 13.13 -3.31 -3.00
C TYR A 40 12.48 -4.34 -3.92
N ILE A 41 12.38 -4.01 -5.21
CA ILE A 41 11.88 -4.94 -6.22
C ILE A 41 13.05 -5.48 -7.02
N THR A 42 13.28 -6.78 -6.91
CA THR A 42 14.38 -7.45 -7.60
C THR A 42 13.94 -7.99 -8.95
N VAL A 43 14.90 -8.24 -9.83
CA VAL A 43 14.66 -8.98 -11.08
C VAL A 43 14.04 -10.36 -10.81
N ILE A 44 14.40 -11.02 -9.70
CA ILE A 44 13.85 -12.32 -9.32
C ILE A 44 12.35 -12.22 -9.02
N VAL A 45 11.93 -11.25 -8.21
CA VAL A 45 10.50 -10.99 -7.93
C VAL A 45 9.73 -10.71 -9.22
N ASN A 46 10.28 -9.86 -10.09
CA ASN A 46 9.64 -9.56 -11.38
C ASN A 46 9.53 -10.81 -12.29
N GLN A 47 10.57 -11.63 -12.38
CA GLN A 47 10.55 -12.86 -13.17
C GLN A 47 9.55 -13.87 -12.61
N GLU A 48 9.52 -14.05 -11.29
CA GLU A 48 8.61 -14.96 -10.63
C GLU A 48 7.15 -14.52 -10.80
N PHE A 49 6.87 -13.22 -10.66
CA PHE A 49 5.55 -12.66 -10.92
C PHE A 49 5.09 -13.02 -12.33
N ASN A 50 5.94 -12.77 -13.33
CA ASN A 50 5.60 -13.04 -14.73
C ASN A 50 5.42 -14.54 -15.01
N ARG A 51 6.24 -15.41 -14.43
CA ARG A 51 6.16 -16.87 -14.58
C ARG A 51 4.89 -17.45 -13.96
N ASN A 52 4.49 -16.94 -12.80
CA ASN A 52 3.36 -17.48 -12.04
C ASN A 52 2.02 -16.78 -12.34
N ARG A 53 2.03 -15.64 -13.03
CA ARG A 53 0.85 -14.84 -13.37
C ARG A 53 -0.29 -15.68 -13.95
N ASP A 54 -0.06 -16.34 -15.07
CA ASP A 54 -1.15 -17.01 -15.81
C ASP A 54 -1.70 -18.21 -15.04
N LYS A 55 -0.84 -18.89 -14.27
CA LYS A 55 -1.26 -19.93 -13.34
C LYS A 55 -2.20 -19.36 -12.28
N LYS A 56 -1.82 -18.24 -11.65
CA LYS A 56 -2.62 -17.61 -10.59
C LYS A 56 -3.96 -17.06 -11.09
N ILE A 57 -3.97 -16.46 -12.28
CA ILE A 57 -5.22 -16.02 -12.93
C ILE A 57 -6.14 -17.22 -13.17
N ARG A 58 -5.62 -18.32 -13.72
CA ARG A 58 -6.41 -19.54 -13.95
C ARG A 58 -6.99 -20.12 -12.66
N GLU A 59 -6.18 -20.19 -11.60
CA GLU A 59 -6.65 -20.60 -10.26
C GLU A 59 -7.81 -19.71 -9.78
N SER A 60 -7.69 -18.40 -9.99
CA SER A 60 -8.69 -17.42 -9.53
C SER A 60 -9.98 -17.45 -10.35
N LEU A 61 -9.90 -17.80 -11.65
CA LEU A 61 -11.06 -17.97 -12.52
C LEU A 61 -11.81 -19.28 -12.31
N GLY A 62 -11.18 -20.30 -11.72
CA GLY A 62 -11.66 -21.69 -11.75
C GLY A 62 -13.12 -21.88 -11.32
N ASN A 63 -13.52 -21.31 -10.17
CA ASN A 63 -14.90 -21.44 -9.69
C ASN A 63 -15.91 -20.70 -10.56
N PHE A 64 -15.51 -19.57 -11.15
CA PHE A 64 -16.38 -18.75 -11.98
C PHE A 64 -16.59 -19.37 -13.38
N GLU A 65 -15.54 -19.97 -13.93
CA GLU A 65 -15.59 -20.65 -15.24
C GLU A 65 -16.37 -21.98 -15.14
N ASN A 66 -16.20 -22.73 -14.06
CA ASN A 66 -16.88 -24.02 -13.84
C ASN A 66 -18.31 -23.89 -13.29
N PHE A 67 -18.77 -22.68 -12.97
CA PHE A 67 -20.14 -22.46 -12.53
C PHE A 67 -21.13 -22.96 -13.59
N SER A 68 -22.18 -23.68 -13.20
CA SER A 68 -23.20 -24.18 -14.13
C SER A 68 -24.50 -23.43 -13.94
N THR A 69 -25.11 -22.98 -15.05
CA THR A 69 -26.47 -22.44 -15.09
C THR A 69 -27.51 -23.50 -15.48
N ALA A 70 -27.10 -24.77 -15.62
CA ALA A 70 -27.98 -25.87 -15.98
C ALA A 70 -28.78 -26.33 -14.75
N LEU A 71 -29.90 -25.65 -14.49
CA LEU A 71 -30.90 -26.07 -13.50
C LEU A 71 -32.03 -26.83 -14.21
N THR A 72 -32.32 -28.03 -13.73
CA THR A 72 -33.49 -28.81 -14.19
C THR A 72 -34.67 -28.52 -13.27
N ILE A 73 -35.73 -27.94 -13.82
CA ILE A 73 -36.98 -27.72 -13.09
C ILE A 73 -37.84 -29.00 -13.20
N PRO A 74 -38.31 -29.59 -12.09
CA PRO A 74 -39.21 -30.74 -12.13
C PRO A 74 -40.50 -30.43 -12.89
N ARG A 75 -41.00 -31.40 -13.66
CA ARG A 75 -42.19 -31.22 -14.52
C ARG A 75 -43.42 -30.70 -13.78
N PHE A 76 -43.64 -31.13 -12.53
CA PHE A 76 -44.78 -30.69 -11.76
C PHE A 76 -44.71 -29.22 -11.34
N MET A 77 -43.55 -28.57 -11.45
CA MET A 77 -43.37 -27.14 -11.13
C MET A 77 -43.46 -26.23 -12.38
N GLU A 78 -43.46 -26.82 -13.58
CA GLU A 78 -43.37 -26.11 -14.85
C GLU A 78 -44.55 -25.17 -15.14
N HIS A 79 -45.67 -25.42 -14.49
CA HIS A 79 -46.90 -24.67 -14.69
C HIS A 79 -46.92 -23.35 -13.89
N HIS A 80 -45.96 -23.17 -12.96
CA HIS A 80 -45.81 -21.94 -12.18
C HIS A 80 -45.05 -20.88 -12.98
N GLU A 81 -45.44 -19.61 -12.84
CA GLU A 81 -44.82 -18.47 -13.53
C GLU A 81 -43.33 -18.33 -13.17
N GLU A 82 -43.01 -18.59 -11.90
CA GLU A 82 -41.66 -18.58 -11.34
C GLU A 82 -40.71 -19.51 -12.11
N ALA A 83 -41.21 -20.65 -12.62
CA ALA A 83 -40.40 -21.58 -13.41
C ALA A 83 -39.96 -20.97 -14.75
N ARG A 84 -40.77 -20.08 -15.33
CA ARG A 84 -40.41 -19.33 -16.54
C ARG A 84 -39.40 -18.22 -16.21
N GLU A 85 -39.65 -17.46 -15.15
CA GLU A 85 -38.76 -16.38 -14.71
C GLU A 85 -37.35 -16.90 -14.39
N ILE A 86 -37.25 -18.01 -13.65
CA ILE A 86 -35.97 -18.65 -13.31
C ILE A 86 -35.18 -18.99 -14.58
N ARG A 87 -35.84 -19.53 -15.62
CA ARG A 87 -35.16 -19.85 -16.88
C ARG A 87 -34.62 -18.61 -17.59
N ASP A 88 -35.40 -17.54 -17.61
CA ASP A 88 -35.01 -16.33 -18.31
C ASP A 88 -33.86 -15.62 -17.57
N ILE A 89 -33.89 -15.60 -16.23
CA ILE A 89 -32.76 -15.17 -15.39
C ILE A 89 -31.51 -16.02 -15.68
N LEU A 90 -31.63 -17.35 -15.73
CA LEU A 90 -30.48 -18.23 -15.99
C LEU A 90 -29.88 -18.02 -17.39
N LYS A 91 -30.71 -17.80 -18.42
CA LYS A 91 -30.23 -17.47 -19.77
C LYS A 91 -29.47 -16.14 -19.78
N ASP A 92 -30.00 -15.13 -19.12
CA ASP A 92 -29.37 -13.81 -19.11
C ASP A 92 -28.10 -13.80 -18.26
N LEU A 93 -28.08 -14.53 -17.15
CA LEU A 93 -26.87 -14.80 -16.37
C LEU A 93 -25.81 -15.48 -17.23
N GLN A 94 -26.17 -16.51 -17.99
CA GLN A 94 -25.25 -17.21 -18.88
C GLN A 94 -24.66 -16.28 -19.96
N LYS A 95 -25.48 -15.42 -20.58
CA LYS A 95 -25.00 -14.41 -21.56
C LYS A 95 -24.04 -13.42 -20.91
N LYS A 96 -24.41 -12.85 -19.76
CA LYS A 96 -23.55 -11.89 -19.03
C LYS A 96 -22.23 -12.53 -18.62
N ARG A 97 -22.27 -13.78 -18.12
CA ARG A 97 -21.07 -14.54 -17.77
C ARG A 97 -20.15 -14.74 -18.98
N PHE A 98 -20.69 -15.18 -20.11
CA PHE A 98 -19.91 -15.35 -21.33
C PHE A 98 -19.26 -14.03 -21.76
N SER A 99 -20.03 -12.94 -21.78
CA SER A 99 -19.50 -11.61 -22.11
C SER A 99 -18.38 -11.17 -21.17
N LEU A 100 -18.53 -11.40 -19.85
CA LEU A 100 -17.49 -11.06 -18.87
C LEU A 100 -16.23 -11.91 -19.06
N LEU A 101 -16.38 -13.21 -19.32
CA LEU A 101 -15.24 -14.10 -19.58
C LEU A 101 -14.48 -13.68 -20.84
N GLU A 102 -15.17 -13.30 -21.92
CA GLU A 102 -14.50 -12.83 -23.14
C GLU A 102 -13.74 -11.53 -22.91
N LYS A 103 -14.31 -10.57 -22.17
CA LYS A 103 -13.59 -9.35 -21.75
C LYS A 103 -12.36 -9.66 -20.91
N ALA A 104 -12.52 -10.50 -19.88
CA ALA A 104 -11.43 -10.90 -19.01
C ALA A 104 -10.31 -11.62 -19.80
N LYS A 105 -10.65 -12.54 -20.70
CA LYS A 105 -9.66 -13.21 -21.58
C LYS A 105 -8.90 -12.21 -22.44
N SER A 106 -9.59 -11.22 -23.02
CA SER A 106 -8.94 -10.16 -23.80
C SER A 106 -7.92 -9.39 -22.96
N GLU A 107 -8.29 -8.97 -21.74
CA GLU A 107 -7.38 -8.28 -20.81
C GLU A 107 -6.22 -9.17 -20.33
N ILE A 108 -6.47 -10.46 -20.11
CA ILE A 108 -5.45 -11.43 -19.71
C ILE A 108 -4.36 -11.55 -20.79
N VAL A 109 -4.78 -11.71 -22.05
CA VAL A 109 -3.88 -11.82 -23.21
C VAL A 109 -3.14 -10.51 -23.45
N ALA A 110 -3.84 -9.38 -23.34
CA ALA A 110 -3.25 -8.05 -23.51
C ALA A 110 -2.35 -7.62 -22.34
N ARG A 111 -2.38 -8.34 -21.20
CA ARG A 111 -1.68 -7.99 -19.95
C ARG A 111 -2.08 -6.61 -19.42
N THR A 112 -3.37 -6.34 -19.43
CA THR A 112 -3.99 -5.06 -19.04
C THR A 112 -4.94 -5.20 -17.85
N LEU A 113 -4.89 -6.30 -17.10
CA LEU A 113 -5.66 -6.40 -15.86
C LEU A 113 -5.20 -5.29 -14.90
N ALA A 114 -6.09 -4.82 -14.03
CA ALA A 114 -5.75 -3.80 -13.04
C ALA A 114 -4.52 -4.19 -12.20
N ALA A 115 -4.41 -5.46 -11.81
CA ALA A 115 -3.26 -6.00 -11.09
C ALA A 115 -1.95 -5.94 -11.91
N ASP A 116 -2.01 -6.15 -13.24
CA ASP A 116 -0.84 -6.00 -14.12
C ASP A 116 -0.35 -4.55 -14.14
N GLY A 117 -1.30 -3.62 -14.29
CA GLY A 117 -1.01 -2.19 -14.32
C GLY A 117 -0.38 -1.71 -13.02
N LEU A 118 -0.97 -2.08 -11.88
CA LEU A 118 -0.49 -1.66 -10.56
C LEU A 118 0.88 -2.24 -10.22
N PHE A 119 1.13 -3.52 -10.49
CA PHE A 119 2.46 -4.10 -10.25
C PHE A 119 3.53 -3.42 -11.11
N ARG A 120 3.19 -3.12 -12.38
CA ARG A 120 4.08 -2.39 -13.29
C ARG A 120 4.39 -0.99 -12.78
N GLU A 121 3.37 -0.22 -12.39
CA GLU A 121 3.54 1.13 -11.84
C GLU A 121 4.40 1.12 -10.57
N LEU A 122 4.14 0.19 -9.66
CA LEU A 122 4.90 0.05 -8.42
C LEU A 122 6.37 -0.32 -8.70
N ARG A 123 6.61 -1.26 -9.62
CA ARG A 123 7.98 -1.62 -10.06
C ARG A 123 8.71 -0.46 -10.70
N ASP A 124 8.06 0.26 -11.60
CA ASP A 124 8.67 1.36 -12.31
C ASP A 124 8.96 2.54 -11.36
N SER A 125 8.08 2.77 -10.38
CA SER A 125 8.29 3.77 -9.30
C SER A 125 9.42 3.38 -8.33
N ALA A 126 9.56 2.09 -8.04
CA ALA A 126 10.59 1.56 -7.15
C ALA A 126 11.98 1.52 -7.76
N GLY A 127 12.05 1.29 -9.07
CA GLY A 127 13.25 0.86 -9.76
C GLY A 127 13.50 -0.64 -9.59
N LEU A 128 13.88 -1.30 -10.70
CA LEU A 128 14.18 -2.73 -10.70
C LEU A 128 15.65 -2.97 -10.35
N ILE A 129 15.89 -3.79 -9.32
CA ILE A 129 17.23 -4.11 -8.82
C ILE A 129 17.74 -5.38 -9.50
N GLY A 130 18.85 -5.26 -10.23
CA GLY A 130 19.54 -6.36 -10.88
C GLY A 130 20.25 -7.30 -9.91
N VAL A 131 20.72 -8.43 -10.43
CA VAL A 131 21.58 -9.37 -9.70
C VAL A 131 23.02 -9.10 -10.14
N SER A 132 23.89 -8.72 -9.21
CA SER A 132 25.32 -8.60 -9.47
C SER A 132 26.02 -9.95 -9.29
N ASP A 133 27.22 -10.11 -9.87
CA ASP A 133 28.01 -11.35 -9.71
C ASP A 133 28.35 -11.63 -8.23
N ILE A 134 28.53 -10.56 -7.43
CA ILE A 134 28.79 -10.67 -5.99
C ILE A 134 27.57 -11.26 -5.28
N VAL A 135 26.38 -10.73 -5.57
CA VAL A 135 25.11 -11.22 -5.02
C VAL A 135 24.83 -12.65 -5.46
N ASP A 136 25.00 -12.98 -6.74
CA ASP A 136 24.78 -14.34 -7.26
C ASP A 136 25.71 -15.35 -6.57
N LYS A 137 27.00 -15.01 -6.44
CA LYS A 137 27.97 -15.86 -5.74
C LYS A 137 27.61 -16.04 -4.27
N ALA A 138 27.26 -14.97 -3.56
CA ALA A 138 26.85 -15.04 -2.16
C ALA A 138 25.61 -15.92 -1.97
N ALA A 139 24.62 -15.79 -2.87
CA ALA A 139 23.41 -16.59 -2.84
C ALA A 139 23.69 -18.08 -3.09
N ARG A 140 24.63 -18.42 -3.98
CA ARG A 140 25.08 -19.81 -4.20
C ARG A 140 25.79 -20.37 -2.98
N THR A 141 26.69 -19.61 -2.36
CA THR A 141 27.33 -20.02 -1.10
C THR A 141 26.31 -20.23 0.01
N ARG A 142 25.22 -19.44 0.05
CA ARG A 142 24.10 -19.61 0.98
C ARG A 142 23.39 -20.95 0.77
N VAL A 143 23.22 -21.40 -0.48
CA VAL A 143 22.70 -22.76 -0.80
C VAL A 143 23.64 -23.84 -0.28
N GLU A 144 24.94 -23.73 -0.56
CA GLU A 144 25.94 -24.73 -0.15
C GLU A 144 26.02 -24.89 1.38
N ARG A 145 25.75 -23.81 2.12
CA ARG A 145 25.73 -23.79 3.59
C ARG A 145 24.37 -24.13 4.20
N ALA A 146 23.34 -24.38 3.38
CA ALA A 146 21.96 -24.55 3.81
C ALA A 146 21.44 -23.39 4.68
N ASN A 147 21.95 -22.18 4.43
CA ASN A 147 21.50 -20.98 5.13
C ASN A 147 20.13 -20.53 4.57
N PRO A 148 19.20 -20.05 5.41
CA PRO A 148 17.93 -19.45 4.97
C PRO A 148 18.16 -18.08 4.32
N PRO A 149 17.17 -17.47 3.64
CA PRO A 149 15.83 -18.00 3.38
C PRO A 149 15.83 -19.03 2.25
N GLY A 150 14.73 -19.77 2.11
CA GLY A 150 14.51 -20.70 1.01
C GLY A 150 14.80 -22.15 1.35
N LYS A 151 14.12 -23.06 0.63
CA LYS A 151 14.31 -24.51 0.71
C LYS A 151 15.58 -25.00 0.00
N ASP A 152 15.97 -26.23 0.26
CA ASP A 152 17.13 -26.86 -0.40
C ASP A 152 17.01 -26.77 -1.93
N GLY A 153 18.07 -26.28 -2.56
CA GLY A 153 18.14 -26.09 -4.02
C GLY A 153 17.40 -24.86 -4.58
N SER A 154 16.65 -24.10 -3.77
CA SER A 154 16.02 -22.85 -4.21
C SER A 154 17.01 -21.68 -4.16
N LEU A 155 17.18 -20.94 -5.24
CA LEU A 155 18.08 -19.78 -5.27
C LEU A 155 17.36 -18.42 -5.16
N GLY A 156 16.05 -18.38 -5.43
CA GLY A 156 15.29 -17.14 -5.57
C GLY A 156 15.31 -16.27 -4.31
N ASP A 157 14.81 -16.79 -3.19
CA ASP A 157 14.77 -16.04 -1.93
C ASP A 157 16.15 -15.71 -1.39
N ARG A 158 17.13 -16.58 -1.66
CA ARG A 158 18.54 -16.33 -1.31
C ARG A 158 19.09 -15.12 -2.06
N ILE A 159 18.84 -15.02 -3.37
CA ILE A 159 19.23 -13.84 -4.15
C ILE A 159 18.51 -12.60 -3.62
N ASN A 160 17.19 -12.68 -3.35
CA ASN A 160 16.45 -11.56 -2.80
C ASN A 160 17.06 -11.06 -1.50
N TRP A 161 17.40 -11.98 -0.59
CA TRP A 161 18.03 -11.65 0.69
C TRP A 161 19.41 -11.03 0.54
N GLU A 162 20.28 -11.58 -0.31
CA GLU A 162 21.60 -11.01 -0.58
C GLU A 162 21.50 -9.62 -1.20
N ILE A 163 20.50 -9.36 -2.06
CA ILE A 163 20.23 -8.01 -2.56
C ILE A 163 19.85 -7.07 -1.42
N LEU A 164 19.05 -7.50 -0.45
CA LEU A 164 18.69 -6.66 0.69
C LEU A 164 19.92 -6.33 1.55
N LEU A 165 20.77 -7.33 1.82
CA LEU A 165 22.04 -7.14 2.52
C LEU A 165 23.00 -6.21 1.77
N ASP A 166 22.96 -6.20 0.44
CA ASP A 166 23.79 -5.29 -0.37
C ASP A 166 23.21 -3.86 -0.43
N GLN A 167 21.88 -3.74 -0.60
CA GLN A 167 21.24 -2.48 -1.01
C GLN A 167 20.61 -1.67 0.13
N VAL A 168 20.26 -2.29 1.26
CA VAL A 168 19.73 -1.56 2.40
C VAL A 168 20.89 -0.90 3.16
N PRO A 169 20.84 0.41 3.47
CA PRO A 169 21.89 1.08 4.22
C PRO A 169 22.05 0.50 5.63
N ASP A 170 23.25 0.62 6.19
CA ASP A 170 23.50 0.22 7.57
C ASP A 170 22.71 1.09 8.57
N LYS A 171 22.48 0.54 9.75
CA LYS A 171 21.65 1.10 10.84
C LYS A 171 20.20 1.34 10.40
N LYS A 172 19.68 0.51 9.50
CA LYS A 172 18.30 0.55 9.03
C LYS A 172 17.60 -0.79 9.28
N ASP A 173 16.36 -0.66 9.71
CA ASP A 173 15.44 -1.78 9.82
C ASP A 173 14.95 -2.22 8.44
N VAL A 174 14.59 -3.50 8.32
CA VAL A 174 13.95 -4.05 7.12
C VAL A 174 12.60 -4.65 7.48
N HIS A 175 11.59 -4.35 6.66
CA HIS A 175 10.24 -4.87 6.80
C HIS A 175 9.95 -5.84 5.66
N ILE A 176 9.87 -7.13 5.98
CA ILE A 176 9.54 -8.19 5.04
C ILE A 176 8.03 -8.39 5.05
N ILE A 177 7.42 -8.38 3.87
CA ILE A 177 5.99 -8.64 3.69
C ILE A 177 5.86 -9.92 2.88
N SER A 178 5.58 -11.02 3.56
CA SER A 178 5.51 -12.36 2.98
C SER A 178 4.56 -13.25 3.77
N ARG A 179 3.96 -14.22 3.09
CA ARG A 179 3.23 -15.35 3.72
C ARG A 179 4.05 -16.63 3.70
N ASP A 180 5.23 -16.61 3.11
CA ASP A 180 6.09 -17.78 3.01
C ASP A 180 6.79 -18.04 4.35
N LYS A 181 6.92 -19.32 4.66
CA LYS A 181 7.61 -19.81 5.84
C LYS A 181 9.12 -19.62 5.74
N ASP A 182 9.63 -19.36 4.53
CA ASP A 182 11.05 -19.14 4.29
C ASP A 182 11.61 -17.90 5.02
N PHE A 183 10.75 -16.94 5.38
CA PHE A 183 11.11 -15.77 6.19
C PHE A 183 10.61 -15.82 7.63
N SER A 184 9.79 -16.82 7.99
CA SER A 184 9.16 -16.91 9.30
C SER A 184 9.85 -17.90 10.23
N SER A 185 9.55 -17.77 11.51
CA SER A 185 9.93 -18.71 12.55
C SER A 185 8.98 -19.92 12.55
N PRO A 186 9.44 -21.12 12.96
CA PRO A 186 8.56 -22.25 13.22
C PRO A 186 7.47 -21.99 14.28
N TRP A 187 7.65 -20.95 15.11
CA TRP A 187 6.76 -20.62 16.22
C TRP A 187 5.62 -19.66 15.85
N GLY A 188 5.61 -19.11 14.64
CA GLY A 188 4.58 -18.17 14.19
C GLY A 188 4.89 -17.58 12.82
N ASN A 189 3.84 -17.37 12.01
CA ASN A 189 3.99 -16.85 10.64
C ASN A 189 4.26 -15.34 10.60
N ASP A 190 4.03 -14.63 11.70
CA ASP A 190 4.32 -13.20 11.92
C ASP A 190 5.61 -12.98 12.72
N ILE A 191 6.27 -14.06 13.15
CA ILE A 191 7.54 -14.01 13.86
C ILE A 191 8.65 -14.19 12.82
N PRO A 192 9.59 -13.22 12.68
CA PRO A 192 10.67 -13.36 11.71
C PRO A 192 11.59 -14.53 12.06
N ASN A 193 12.16 -15.15 11.03
CA ASN A 193 13.14 -16.21 11.22
C ASN A 193 14.33 -15.71 12.06
N SER A 194 14.69 -16.45 13.12
CA SER A 194 15.69 -16.00 14.08
C SER A 194 17.09 -15.91 13.51
N TYR A 195 17.44 -16.79 12.54
CA TYR A 195 18.71 -16.71 11.84
C TYR A 195 18.80 -15.44 11.01
N LEU A 196 17.78 -15.17 10.18
CA LEU A 196 17.73 -13.97 9.34
C LEU A 196 17.72 -12.69 10.16
N SER A 197 17.01 -12.69 11.30
CA SER A 197 16.97 -11.56 12.22
C SER A 197 18.34 -11.27 12.82
N SER A 198 19.03 -12.32 13.30
CA SER A 198 20.37 -12.21 13.88
C SER A 198 21.42 -11.79 12.84
N GLU A 199 21.32 -12.35 11.63
CA GLU A 199 22.18 -11.98 10.50
C GLU A 199 21.98 -10.50 10.13
N TRP A 200 20.73 -10.05 10.03
CA TRP A 200 20.41 -8.66 9.75
C TRP A 200 20.95 -7.72 10.83
N GLU A 201 20.74 -8.04 12.10
CA GLU A 201 21.26 -7.25 13.21
C GLU A 201 22.79 -7.19 13.20
N THR A 202 23.45 -8.31 12.92
CA THR A 202 24.92 -8.40 12.88
C THR A 202 25.50 -7.59 11.71
N ILE A 203 24.94 -7.73 10.51
CA ILE A 203 25.48 -7.10 9.29
C ILE A 203 25.04 -5.65 9.20
N LYS A 204 23.77 -5.35 9.51
CA LYS A 204 23.15 -4.04 9.28
C LYS A 204 22.94 -3.22 10.54
N SER A 205 23.14 -3.76 11.75
CA SER A 205 22.83 -3.04 13.00
C SER A 205 21.40 -2.47 13.01
N GLY A 206 20.47 -3.19 12.41
CA GLY A 206 19.04 -2.86 12.35
C GLY A 206 18.19 -4.09 12.69
N LYS A 207 16.88 -3.92 12.74
CA LYS A 207 15.92 -4.98 13.06
C LYS A 207 15.19 -5.47 11.83
N MET A 208 14.90 -6.77 11.81
CA MET A 208 14.03 -7.39 10.82
C MET A 208 12.61 -7.51 11.39
N TYR A 209 11.62 -7.07 10.61
CA TYR A 209 10.20 -7.21 10.90
C TYR A 209 9.53 -8.05 9.81
N LEU A 210 8.52 -8.84 10.18
CA LEU A 210 7.75 -9.67 9.26
C LEU A 210 6.26 -9.33 9.32
N TYR A 211 5.62 -9.21 8.17
CA TYR A 211 4.18 -8.96 8.03
C TYR A 211 3.55 -9.97 7.06
N PRO A 212 2.40 -10.58 7.40
CA PRO A 212 1.72 -11.55 6.54
C PRO A 212 1.02 -10.93 5.31
N GLY A 213 1.01 -9.60 5.20
CA GLY A 213 0.34 -8.90 4.11
C GLY A 213 0.49 -7.38 4.19
N LEU A 214 0.10 -6.72 3.09
CA LEU A 214 0.17 -5.27 2.95
C LEU A 214 -0.66 -4.55 4.01
N LYS A 215 -1.89 -5.02 4.25
CA LYS A 215 -2.82 -4.42 5.22
C LYS A 215 -2.23 -4.33 6.63
N GLN A 216 -1.56 -5.39 7.10
CA GLN A 216 -0.92 -5.43 8.42
C GLN A 216 0.25 -4.45 8.49
N PHE A 217 1.06 -4.38 7.43
CA PHE A 217 2.16 -3.42 7.34
C PHE A 217 1.65 -1.97 7.35
N VAL A 218 0.69 -1.64 6.49
CA VAL A 218 0.12 -0.29 6.38
C VAL A 218 -0.56 0.10 7.69
N LYS A 219 -1.35 -0.77 8.30
CA LYS A 219 -1.96 -0.48 9.61
C LYS A 219 -0.94 -0.22 10.72
N ALA A 220 0.21 -0.91 10.70
CA ALA A 220 1.24 -0.76 11.73
C ALA A 220 2.01 0.55 11.63
N HIS A 221 2.25 1.06 10.41
CA HIS A 221 3.11 2.22 10.17
C HIS A 221 2.36 3.47 9.69
N PHE A 222 1.15 3.29 9.18
CA PHE A 222 0.32 4.31 8.56
C PHE A 222 -1.17 4.11 8.94
N PRO A 223 -1.51 4.02 10.25
CA PRO A 223 -2.87 3.71 10.69
C PRO A 223 -3.92 4.75 10.24
N ASP A 224 -3.50 6.00 10.04
CA ASP A 224 -4.37 7.11 9.65
C ASP A 224 -4.64 7.16 8.14
N ILE A 225 -4.02 6.28 7.34
CA ILE A 225 -4.18 6.25 5.88
C ILE A 225 -5.24 5.22 5.50
N ALA A 226 -6.49 5.69 5.37
CA ALA A 226 -7.61 4.85 4.97
C ALA A 226 -7.60 4.58 3.46
N LEU A 227 -7.26 5.57 2.63
CA LEU A 227 -7.20 5.50 1.17
C LEU A 227 -5.84 5.98 0.63
N ALA A 228 -5.49 5.58 -0.58
CA ALA A 228 -4.30 6.03 -1.28
C ALA A 228 -4.31 7.54 -1.55
N SER A 229 -5.50 8.14 -1.69
CA SER A 229 -5.69 9.60 -1.77
C SER A 229 -5.37 10.30 -0.44
N ASP A 230 -5.61 9.65 0.71
CA ASP A 230 -5.31 10.23 2.02
C ASP A 230 -3.80 10.37 2.25
N VAL A 231 -2.97 9.60 1.52
CA VAL A 231 -1.52 9.66 1.64
C VAL A 231 -1.01 11.07 1.35
N GLU A 232 -1.49 11.70 0.28
CA GLU A 232 -1.04 13.05 -0.12
C GLU A 232 -1.45 14.10 0.92
N LYS A 233 -2.69 14.00 1.41
CA LYS A 233 -3.23 14.86 2.48
C LYS A 233 -2.42 14.73 3.76
N ARG A 234 -2.30 13.50 4.30
CA ARG A 234 -1.59 13.23 5.57
C ARG A 234 -0.13 13.67 5.52
N LEU A 235 0.54 13.45 4.39
CA LEU A 235 1.92 13.89 4.20
C LEU A 235 2.04 15.41 4.11
N SER A 236 1.07 16.09 3.48
CA SER A 236 1.08 17.54 3.40
C SER A 236 0.80 18.17 4.77
N VAL A 237 -0.10 17.58 5.58
CA VAL A 237 -0.31 17.98 6.99
C VAL A 237 0.99 17.83 7.77
N LYS A 238 1.62 16.65 7.69
CA LYS A 238 2.89 16.39 8.37
C LYS A 238 4.00 17.34 7.91
N ALA A 239 4.06 17.67 6.63
CA ALA A 239 5.06 18.60 6.08
C ALA A 239 4.88 20.02 6.63
N LEU A 240 3.64 20.47 6.87
CA LEU A 240 3.38 21.75 7.52
C LEU A 240 3.75 21.70 9.01
N VAL A 241 3.30 20.66 9.71
CA VAL A 241 3.56 20.45 11.15
C VAL A 241 5.07 20.39 11.43
N ASP A 242 5.81 19.63 10.62
CA ASP A 242 7.26 19.43 10.75
C ASP A 242 8.09 20.50 10.00
N SER A 243 7.47 21.57 9.49
CA SER A 243 8.13 22.62 8.69
C SER A 243 9.31 23.23 9.45
N LYS A 244 10.43 23.45 8.75
CA LYS A 244 11.68 24.02 9.29
C LYS A 244 12.15 25.26 8.55
N SER A 245 11.32 25.80 7.67
CA SER A 245 11.55 27.09 7.02
C SER A 245 10.27 27.66 6.44
N PHE A 246 10.19 28.98 6.31
CA PHE A 246 9.08 29.65 5.64
C PHE A 246 8.81 29.09 4.23
N ALA A 247 9.87 28.77 3.48
CA ALA A 247 9.72 28.15 2.16
C ALA A 247 9.07 26.76 2.22
N GLN A 248 9.35 25.96 3.26
CA GLN A 248 8.67 24.68 3.47
C GLN A 248 7.20 24.88 3.85
N THR A 249 6.91 25.88 4.69
CA THR A 249 5.56 26.26 5.10
C THR A 249 4.69 26.60 3.88
N HIS A 250 5.08 27.55 3.02
CA HIS A 250 4.33 27.89 1.81
C HIS A 250 4.13 26.69 0.87
N ASN A 251 5.18 25.88 0.67
CA ASN A 251 5.08 24.69 -0.18
C ASN A 251 4.10 23.65 0.38
N ALA A 252 4.01 23.51 1.70
CA ALA A 252 3.06 22.62 2.34
C ALA A 252 1.63 23.17 2.23
N ILE A 253 1.43 24.47 2.48
CA ILE A 253 0.11 25.12 2.35
C ILE A 253 -0.41 25.06 0.91
N ALA A 254 0.45 25.32 -0.09
CA ALA A 254 0.05 25.21 -1.50
C ALA A 254 -0.45 23.80 -1.89
N LYS A 255 0.05 22.75 -1.24
CA LYS A 255 -0.43 21.36 -1.42
C LYS A 255 -1.67 21.05 -0.60
N LEU A 256 -1.82 21.67 0.56
CA LEU A 256 -2.96 21.47 1.47
C LEU A 256 -4.22 22.20 1.01
N ALA A 257 -4.09 23.41 0.46
CA ALA A 257 -5.23 24.25 0.12
C ALA A 257 -6.23 23.56 -0.84
N PRO A 258 -5.81 22.85 -1.91
CA PRO A 258 -6.72 22.10 -2.78
C PRO A 258 -7.44 20.93 -2.08
N LEU A 259 -6.89 20.44 -0.96
CA LEU A 259 -7.40 19.28 -0.21
C LEU A 259 -8.28 19.68 0.99
N SER A 260 -8.51 20.98 1.19
CA SER A 260 -9.16 21.54 2.39
C SER A 260 -10.59 21.05 2.62
N ALA A 261 -11.31 20.68 1.57
CA ALA A 261 -12.66 20.13 1.67
C ALA A 261 -12.70 18.73 2.34
N ASP A 262 -11.58 17.99 2.31
CA ASP A 262 -11.50 16.60 2.78
C ASP A 262 -10.81 16.48 4.15
N PHE A 263 -10.56 17.59 4.85
CA PHE A 263 -9.94 17.55 6.17
C PHE A 263 -10.87 16.94 7.21
N THR A 264 -10.34 15.95 7.93
CA THR A 264 -10.97 15.41 9.13
C THR A 264 -10.81 16.37 10.31
N LYS A 265 -11.56 16.14 11.38
CA LYS A 265 -11.40 16.93 12.63
C LYS A 265 -10.00 16.76 13.20
N GLU A 266 -9.42 15.57 13.07
CA GLU A 266 -8.06 15.27 13.49
C GLU A 266 -7.02 16.03 12.65
N ASP A 267 -7.19 16.08 11.31
CA ASP A 267 -6.32 16.87 10.43
C ASP A 267 -6.35 18.36 10.84
N ALA A 268 -7.55 18.92 11.04
CA ALA A 268 -7.72 20.31 11.43
C ALA A 268 -7.06 20.62 12.78
N LYS A 269 -7.20 19.74 13.78
CA LYS A 269 -6.52 19.89 15.08
C LYS A 269 -5.01 19.93 14.95
N GLU A 270 -4.42 19.05 14.15
CA GLU A 270 -2.98 19.06 13.91
C GLU A 270 -2.52 20.35 13.21
N LEU A 271 -3.29 20.84 12.24
CA LEU A 271 -2.98 22.08 11.53
C LEU A 271 -3.06 23.30 12.44
N PHE A 272 -4.10 23.42 13.28
CA PHE A 272 -4.20 24.50 14.27
C PHE A 272 -3.07 24.43 15.30
N ARG A 273 -2.73 23.23 15.75
CA ARG A 273 -1.59 23.01 16.64
C ARG A 273 -0.27 23.45 15.97
N ALA A 274 -0.09 23.17 14.69
CA ALA A 274 1.07 23.65 13.93
C ALA A 274 1.15 25.18 13.91
N LEU A 275 0.02 25.88 13.73
CA LEU A 275 -0.01 27.34 13.82
C LEU A 275 0.44 27.81 15.21
N ILE A 276 -0.13 27.24 16.28
CA ILE A 276 0.16 27.69 17.64
C ILE A 276 1.61 27.37 18.06
N GLU A 277 2.09 26.16 17.76
CA GLU A 277 3.32 25.61 18.35
C GLU A 277 4.55 25.70 17.42
N ASN A 278 4.38 25.74 16.09
CA ASN A 278 5.50 25.79 15.15
C ASN A 278 5.83 27.25 14.78
N TYR A 279 7.00 27.72 15.22
CA TYR A 279 7.52 29.06 14.93
C TYR A 279 7.55 29.38 13.42
N GLU A 280 7.94 28.43 12.58
CA GLU A 280 8.03 28.64 11.13
C GLU A 280 6.66 28.80 10.45
N VAL A 281 5.59 28.45 11.17
CA VAL A 281 4.21 28.62 10.72
C VAL A 281 3.64 29.92 11.28
N ASN A 282 3.70 30.16 12.59
CA ASN A 282 3.15 31.39 13.15
C ASN A 282 3.92 32.66 12.80
N ALA A 283 5.24 32.61 12.59
CA ALA A 283 6.03 33.79 12.27
C ALA A 283 5.60 34.45 10.94
N ILE A 284 4.94 33.68 10.08
CA ILE A 284 4.43 34.11 8.77
C ILE A 284 2.91 33.96 8.68
N SER A 285 2.18 33.95 9.80
CA SER A 285 0.72 33.78 9.77
C SER A 285 -0.02 34.88 9.01
N GLY A 286 0.60 36.06 8.89
CA GLY A 286 0.08 37.19 8.11
C GLY A 286 0.49 37.19 6.62
N ASP A 287 1.24 36.18 6.16
CA ASP A 287 1.48 36.03 4.72
C ASP A 287 0.17 35.61 4.04
N PRO A 288 -0.20 36.17 2.87
CA PRO A 288 -1.54 36.03 2.32
C PRO A 288 -2.03 34.58 2.17
N ASP A 289 -1.18 33.68 1.68
CA ASP A 289 -1.54 32.27 1.49
C ASP A 289 -1.68 31.50 2.81
N VAL A 290 -0.85 31.84 3.81
CA VAL A 290 -0.90 31.26 5.15
C VAL A 290 -2.17 31.73 5.87
N GLN A 291 -2.42 33.02 5.81
CA GLN A 291 -3.58 33.67 6.41
C GLN A 291 -4.88 33.11 5.81
N ASP A 292 -5.03 33.15 4.48
CA ASP A 292 -6.21 32.66 3.77
C ASP A 292 -6.50 31.18 4.10
N PHE A 293 -5.45 30.37 4.19
CA PHE A 293 -5.57 28.95 4.53
C PHE A 293 -6.13 28.74 5.94
N TYR A 294 -5.56 29.40 6.94
CA TYR A 294 -5.96 29.22 8.33
C TYR A 294 -7.29 29.90 8.68
N GLU A 295 -7.63 31.03 8.05
CA GLU A 295 -8.96 31.64 8.18
C GLU A 295 -10.06 30.75 7.58
N SER A 296 -9.81 30.17 6.40
CA SER A 296 -10.71 29.19 5.80
C SER A 296 -10.86 27.94 6.68
N LEU A 297 -9.76 27.45 7.24
CA LEU A 297 -9.78 26.30 8.15
C LEU A 297 -10.58 26.61 9.43
N LEU A 298 -10.33 27.77 10.05
CA LEU A 298 -11.04 28.24 11.24
C LEU A 298 -12.54 28.34 10.97
N LYS A 299 -12.93 28.99 9.87
CA LYS A 299 -14.33 29.14 9.49
C LYS A 299 -15.08 27.80 9.39
N ASN A 300 -14.41 26.76 8.90
CA ASN A 300 -15.03 25.46 8.65
C ASN A 300 -14.95 24.48 9.83
N GLN A 301 -14.00 24.68 10.76
CA GLN A 301 -13.64 23.66 11.77
C GLN A 301 -13.44 24.24 13.18
N TRP A 302 -13.88 25.47 13.45
CA TRP A 302 -13.71 26.11 14.77
C TRP A 302 -14.35 25.31 15.93
N ASP A 303 -15.40 24.54 15.67
CA ASP A 303 -16.17 23.78 16.67
C ASP A 303 -15.36 22.68 17.38
N ILE A 304 -14.17 22.36 16.85
CA ILE A 304 -13.28 21.33 17.40
C ILE A 304 -12.32 21.88 18.46
N LEU A 305 -12.19 23.20 18.56
CA LEU A 305 -11.26 23.89 19.46
C LEU A 305 -11.92 24.14 20.82
N SER A 306 -11.17 23.95 21.90
CA SER A 306 -11.51 24.53 23.20
C SER A 306 -11.45 26.06 23.12
N LYS A 307 -12.04 26.74 24.11
CA LYS A 307 -12.00 28.21 24.16
C LYS A 307 -10.55 28.73 24.20
N GLU A 308 -9.70 28.09 24.99
CA GLU A 308 -8.28 28.44 25.10
C GLU A 308 -7.52 28.24 23.78
N GLU A 309 -7.82 27.17 23.03
CA GLU A 309 -7.22 26.95 21.72
C GLU A 309 -7.75 27.94 20.67
N TYR A 310 -9.04 28.28 20.72
CA TYR A 310 -9.65 29.28 19.85
C TYR A 310 -9.02 30.65 20.02
N ASP A 311 -8.88 31.10 21.28
CA ASP A 311 -8.23 32.36 21.63
C ASP A 311 -6.75 32.37 21.18
N ALA A 312 -6.06 31.23 21.22
CA ALA A 312 -4.69 31.11 20.72
C ALA A 312 -4.61 31.20 19.18
N VAL A 313 -5.52 30.54 18.46
CA VAL A 313 -5.57 30.59 16.98
C VAL A 313 -5.91 31.99 16.50
N THR A 314 -6.92 32.63 17.08
CA THR A 314 -7.34 34.01 16.73
C THR A 314 -6.32 35.08 17.11
N GLY A 315 -5.28 34.72 17.88
CA GLY A 315 -4.09 35.56 18.06
C GLY A 315 -3.22 35.68 16.79
N TYR A 316 -3.38 34.78 15.81
CA TYR A 316 -2.56 34.72 14.60
C TYR A 316 -3.31 34.97 13.30
N VAL A 317 -4.63 34.79 13.28
CA VAL A 317 -5.51 35.00 12.12
C VAL A 317 -6.75 35.79 12.52
N GLU A 318 -7.34 36.52 11.57
CA GLU A 318 -8.53 37.32 11.88
C GLU A 318 -9.69 36.42 12.34
N ASP A 319 -10.34 36.83 13.42
CA ASP A 319 -11.51 36.14 13.97
C ASP A 319 -12.72 36.35 13.05
N PRO A 320 -13.17 35.32 12.30
CA PRO A 320 -14.31 35.46 11.40
C PRO A 320 -15.64 35.12 12.10
N LEU A 321 -15.64 34.66 13.36
CA LEU A 321 -16.79 33.99 13.99
C LEU A 321 -16.90 34.24 15.51
N PRO A 322 -18.10 34.44 16.08
CA PRO A 322 -18.24 34.59 17.52
C PRO A 322 -18.27 33.20 18.18
N PHE A 323 -17.21 32.87 18.93
CA PHE A 323 -17.23 31.80 19.93
C PHE A 323 -18.09 32.16 21.15
#